data_AF-A0A3Q9IB23-F1
#
_entry.id   AF-A0A3Q9IB23-F1
#
_cell.length_a   1.000
_cell.length_b   1.000
_cell.length_c   1.000
_cell.angle_alpha   90.00
_cell.angle_beta   90.00
_cell.angle_gamma   90.00
#
_symmetry.space_group_name_H-M   'P 1'
#
loop_
_entity.id
_entity.type
_entity.pdbx_description
1 polymer ?
#
loop_
_entity_poly.entity_id
_entity_poly.type
_entity_poly.pdbx_seq_one_letter_code
_entity_poly.pdbx_strand_id
1 'polypeptide(L)'
;MRYRVAWYGLLLSAVMNIVLGALLWHGGRQEPTANLYFMDGEGENWTVINYKVVMDQEQIKRGEAGLRYIGSKAIDQSDYYAIEVIEDNETVYNTIHTSQGGPVGIYENLGNFGSITAPLGADDIKPERTSLENTIVQITWKDNQGEIHSEQIPMSITDEITI
;
A
#
# COMPACT_ATOMS: atom_id res chain seq x y z
N MET A 1 -36.42 17.60 59.47
CA MET A 1 -35.23 18.04 58.70
C MET A 1 -34.40 16.89 58.09
N ARG A 2 -34.83 15.62 58.16
CA ARG A 2 -34.04 14.45 57.70
C ARG A 2 -34.32 13.98 56.27
N TYR A 3 -35.41 14.41 55.64
CA TYR A 3 -35.79 13.95 54.29
C TYR A 3 -35.16 14.76 53.15
N ARG A 4 -34.73 16.01 53.40
CA ARG A 4 -34.15 16.87 52.35
C ARG A 4 -32.78 16.38 51.85
N VAL A 5 -31.97 15.79 52.74
CA VAL A 5 -30.61 15.31 52.42
C VAL A 5 -30.65 14.07 51.50
N ALA A 6 -31.67 13.21 51.64
CA ALA A 6 -31.83 12.02 50.81
C ALA A 6 -32.14 12.35 49.33
N TRP A 7 -32.89 13.43 49.08
CA TRP A 7 -33.22 13.87 47.72
C TRP A 7 -32.02 14.40 46.94
N TYR A 8 -31.10 15.11 47.61
CA TYR A 8 -29.88 15.60 46.97
C TYR A 8 -28.94 14.45 46.56
N GLY A 9 -28.85 13.38 47.36
CA GLY A 9 -28.05 12.20 47.02
C GLY A 9 -28.56 11.44 45.79
N LEU A 10 -29.89 11.30 45.66
CA LEU A 10 -30.52 10.67 44.49
C LEU A 10 -30.41 11.53 43.22
N LEU A 11 -30.54 12.85 43.35
CA LEU A 11 -30.32 13.77 42.22
C LEU A 11 -28.88 13.75 41.74
N LEU A 12 -27.91 13.71 42.67
CA LEU A 12 -26.49 13.66 42.32
C LEU A 12 -26.12 12.36 41.60
N SER A 13 -26.67 11.21 42.02
CA SER A 13 -26.40 9.93 41.36
C SER A 13 -27.06 9.86 39.97
N ALA A 14 -28.25 10.43 39.81
CA ALA A 14 -28.93 10.48 38.51
C ALA A 14 -28.14 11.34 37.50
N VAL A 15 -27.68 12.53 37.91
CA VAL A 15 -26.86 13.40 37.07
C VAL A 15 -25.53 12.72 36.70
N MET A 16 -24.88 12.05 37.65
CA MET A 16 -23.60 11.36 37.38
C MET A 16 -23.76 10.18 36.41
N ASN A 17 -24.86 9.43 36.48
CA ASN A 17 -25.16 8.37 35.51
C ASN A 17 -25.49 8.94 34.12
N ILE A 18 -26.15 10.10 34.03
CA ILE A 18 -26.40 10.79 32.75
C ILE A 18 -25.09 11.28 32.13
N VAL A 19 -24.18 11.84 32.93
CA VAL A 19 -22.86 12.30 32.45
C VAL A 19 -22.00 11.12 32.00
N LEU A 20 -21.97 10.01 32.76
CA LEU A 20 -21.28 8.78 32.36
C LEU A 20 -21.90 8.18 31.10
N GLY A 21 -23.23 8.16 31.00
CA GLY A 21 -23.94 7.73 29.79
C GLY A 21 -23.60 8.59 28.58
N ALA A 22 -23.55 9.92 28.74
CA ALA A 22 -23.17 10.84 27.67
C ALA A 22 -21.70 10.69 27.25
N LEU A 23 -20.79 10.48 28.20
CA LEU A 23 -19.37 10.22 27.94
C LEU A 23 -19.14 8.89 27.21
N LEU A 24 -19.86 7.83 27.61
CA LEU A 24 -19.79 6.52 26.95
C LEU A 24 -20.50 6.52 25.59
N TRP A 25 -21.51 7.37 25.39
CA TRP A 25 -22.21 7.55 24.11
C TRP A 25 -21.40 8.37 23.10
N HIS A 26 -20.58 9.32 23.58
CA HIS A 26 -19.67 10.11 22.71
C HIS A 26 -18.39 9.38 22.34
N GLY A 27 -18.15 8.18 22.88
CA GLY A 27 -17.22 7.21 22.31
C GLY A 27 -17.80 6.62 21.01
N GLY A 28 -18.13 7.49 20.05
CA GLY A 28 -18.49 7.05 18.71
C GLY A 28 -17.34 6.22 18.18
N ARG A 29 -17.60 4.94 17.90
CA ARG A 29 -16.69 4.14 17.07
C ARG A 29 -16.55 4.90 15.77
N GLN A 30 -15.40 5.54 15.57
CA GLN A 30 -14.99 5.95 14.25
C GLN A 30 -14.75 4.64 13.52
N GLU A 31 -15.69 4.27 12.64
CA GLU A 31 -15.50 3.11 11.77
C GLU A 31 -14.17 3.33 11.02
N PRO A 32 -13.23 2.38 11.07
CA PRO A 32 -11.96 2.53 10.37
C PRO A 32 -12.27 2.64 8.87
N THR A 33 -12.13 3.84 8.32
CA THR A 33 -12.21 4.07 6.88
C THR A 33 -10.87 3.71 6.27
N ALA A 34 -10.86 2.75 5.36
CA ALA A 34 -9.69 2.44 4.56
C ALA A 34 -9.85 3.05 3.16
N ASN A 35 -8.74 3.41 2.52
CA ASN A 35 -8.72 3.87 1.14
C ASN A 35 -7.98 2.84 0.29
N LEU A 36 -8.56 2.51 -0.86
CA LEU A 36 -7.96 1.71 -1.91
C LEU A 36 -7.56 2.63 -3.06
N TYR A 37 -6.28 2.66 -3.37
CA TYR A 37 -5.70 3.39 -4.49
C TYR A 37 -5.34 2.43 -5.62
N PHE A 38 -5.67 2.82 -6.84
CA PHE A 38 -5.19 2.17 -8.06
C PHE A 38 -4.16 3.06 -8.71
N MET A 39 -3.05 2.47 -9.16
CA MET A 39 -1.94 3.21 -9.73
C MET A 39 -1.40 2.54 -10.98
N ASP A 40 -1.13 3.36 -11.99
CA ASP A 40 -0.55 2.96 -13.27
C ASP A 40 0.70 3.78 -13.56
N GLY A 41 1.58 3.23 -14.40
CA GLY A 41 2.79 3.91 -14.85
C GLY A 41 3.23 3.40 -16.22
N GLU A 42 3.78 4.28 -17.03
CA GLU A 42 4.29 3.96 -18.36
C GLU A 42 5.71 4.51 -18.49
N GLY A 43 6.64 3.62 -18.80
CA GLY A 43 8.01 3.97 -19.17
C GLY A 43 8.31 3.59 -20.61
N GLU A 44 9.60 3.54 -20.96
CA GLU A 44 10.07 3.28 -22.32
C GLU A 44 9.87 1.81 -22.75
N ASN A 45 10.10 0.85 -21.84
CA ASN A 45 10.03 -0.57 -22.16
C ASN A 45 8.97 -1.30 -21.35
N TRP A 46 8.38 -0.66 -20.35
CA TRP A 46 7.49 -1.30 -19.41
C TRP A 46 6.26 -0.44 -19.11
N THR A 47 5.11 -1.08 -19.00
CA THR A 47 3.90 -0.51 -18.40
C THR A 47 3.59 -1.26 -17.11
N VAL A 48 3.37 -0.53 -16.02
CA VAL A 48 2.80 -1.06 -14.77
C VAL A 48 1.31 -0.70 -14.75
N ILE A 49 0.47 -1.69 -14.47
CA ILE A 49 -0.99 -1.53 -14.48
C ILE A 49 -1.60 -2.08 -13.20
N ASN A 50 -2.64 -1.41 -12.70
CA ASN A 50 -3.45 -1.79 -11.56
C ASN A 50 -2.66 -2.06 -10.28
N TYR A 51 -1.55 -1.35 -10.02
CA TYR A 51 -0.89 -1.46 -8.72
C TYR A 51 -1.84 -0.97 -7.62
N LYS A 52 -2.16 -1.84 -6.65
CA LYS A 52 -3.13 -1.55 -5.60
C LYS A 52 -2.44 -1.23 -4.29
N VAL A 53 -2.92 -0.17 -3.65
CA VAL A 53 -2.51 0.18 -2.29
C VAL A 53 -3.74 0.36 -1.44
N VAL A 54 -3.88 -0.46 -0.39
CA VAL A 54 -4.91 -0.29 0.64
C VAL A 54 -4.26 0.35 1.85
N MET A 55 -4.84 1.44 2.33
CA MET A 55 -4.30 2.22 3.43
C MET A 55 -5.40 2.60 4.41
N ASP A 56 -5.20 2.32 5.69
CA ASP A 56 -6.05 2.79 6.78
C ASP A 56 -5.22 3.51 7.85
N GLN A 57 -5.82 3.78 9.01
CA GLN A 57 -5.13 4.50 10.09
C GLN A 57 -4.00 3.69 10.75
N GLU A 58 -3.89 2.39 10.51
CA GLU A 58 -3.04 1.44 11.23
C GLU A 58 -2.21 0.54 10.30
N GLN A 59 -2.59 0.42 9.02
CA GLN A 59 -1.99 -0.53 8.08
C GLN A 59 -1.92 0.05 6.67
N ILE A 60 -0.85 -0.34 5.96
CA ILE A 60 -0.77 -0.25 4.51
C ILE A 60 -0.53 -1.64 3.93
N LYS A 61 -1.25 -1.97 2.88
CA LYS A 61 -1.04 -3.18 2.07
C LYS A 61 -0.80 -2.77 0.64
N ARG A 62 0.24 -3.33 0.04
CA ARG A 62 0.65 -3.05 -1.33
C ARG A 62 0.53 -4.33 -2.15
N GLY A 63 0.11 -4.23 -3.40
CA GLY A 63 0.29 -5.30 -4.36
C GLY A 63 -0.74 -5.44 -5.45
N GLU A 64 -0.71 -6.60 -6.09
CA GLU A 64 -1.51 -6.95 -7.27
C GLU A 64 -1.28 -6.01 -8.47
N ALA A 65 -0.02 -5.73 -8.81
CA ALA A 65 0.31 -5.07 -10.08
C ALA A 65 0.45 -6.06 -11.23
N GLY A 66 -0.03 -5.65 -12.39
CA GLY A 66 0.34 -6.24 -13.67
C GLY A 66 1.54 -5.50 -14.26
N LEU A 67 2.45 -6.25 -14.86
CA LEU A 67 3.59 -5.72 -15.61
C LEU A 67 3.40 -6.06 -17.09
N ARG A 68 3.73 -5.15 -18.00
CA ARG A 68 3.68 -5.42 -19.44
C ARG A 68 4.94 -4.90 -20.11
N TYR A 69 5.65 -5.79 -20.80
CA TYR A 69 6.78 -5.40 -21.64
C TYR A 69 6.26 -4.81 -22.96
N ILE A 70 6.74 -3.62 -23.30
CA ILE A 70 6.48 -2.90 -24.57
C ILE A 70 7.78 -2.56 -25.32
N GLY A 71 8.94 -2.94 -24.76
CA GLY A 71 10.24 -2.70 -25.37
C GLY A 71 10.50 -3.56 -26.62
N SER A 72 11.53 -3.18 -27.36
CA SER A 72 11.91 -3.83 -28.63
C SER A 72 12.89 -4.99 -28.48
N LYS A 73 13.54 -5.12 -27.32
CA LYS A 73 14.58 -6.13 -27.07
C LYS A 73 13.95 -7.46 -26.66
N ALA A 74 14.52 -8.56 -27.13
CA ALA A 74 14.05 -9.88 -26.72
C ALA A 74 14.49 -10.18 -25.28
N ILE A 75 13.55 -10.64 -24.46
CA ILE A 75 13.75 -10.94 -23.02
C ILE A 75 13.21 -12.33 -22.62
N ASP A 76 12.74 -13.14 -23.58
CA ASP A 76 12.18 -14.47 -23.36
C ASP A 76 13.22 -15.50 -22.88
N GLN A 77 14.51 -15.23 -23.10
CA GLN A 77 15.61 -16.04 -22.59
C GLN A 77 16.30 -15.42 -21.37
N SER A 78 15.74 -14.33 -20.82
CA SER A 78 16.30 -13.65 -19.67
C SER A 78 16.40 -14.60 -18.48
N ASP A 79 17.55 -14.64 -17.84
CA ASP A 79 17.80 -15.40 -16.60
C ASP A 79 17.77 -14.50 -15.35
N TYR A 80 17.39 -13.23 -15.52
CA TYR A 80 17.44 -12.23 -14.47
C TYR A 80 16.40 -11.12 -14.65
N TYR A 81 15.60 -10.89 -13.61
CA TYR A 81 14.91 -9.61 -13.44
C TYR A 81 14.75 -9.26 -11.95
N ALA A 82 14.66 -7.96 -11.66
CA ALA A 82 14.41 -7.41 -10.35
C ALA A 82 13.40 -6.26 -10.46
N ILE A 83 12.55 -6.13 -9.44
CA ILE A 83 11.57 -5.06 -9.34
C ILE A 83 11.67 -4.44 -7.95
N GLU A 84 11.74 -3.12 -7.90
CA GLU A 84 11.71 -2.33 -6.67
C GLU A 84 10.57 -1.31 -6.75
N VAL A 85 9.84 -1.12 -5.65
CA VAL A 85 8.90 0.00 -5.50
C VAL A 85 9.52 0.97 -4.50
N ILE A 86 9.64 2.23 -4.93
CA ILE A 86 10.28 3.30 -4.20
C ILE A 86 9.22 4.37 -3.92
N GLU A 87 8.99 4.68 -2.65
CA GLU A 87 8.08 5.72 -2.18
C GLU A 87 8.91 6.73 -1.38
N ASP A 88 8.86 8.02 -1.72
CA ASP A 88 9.64 9.07 -1.04
C ASP A 88 11.16 8.78 -0.88
N ASN A 89 11.76 8.10 -1.87
CA ASN A 89 13.15 7.60 -1.90
C ASN A 89 13.46 6.42 -0.96
N GLU A 90 12.44 5.78 -0.40
CA GLU A 90 12.58 4.55 0.37
C GLU A 90 12.06 3.33 -0.41
N THR A 91 12.86 2.27 -0.47
CA THR A 91 12.44 1.01 -1.11
C THR A 91 11.46 0.28 -0.21
N VAL A 92 10.18 0.29 -0.58
CA VAL A 92 9.09 -0.34 0.16
C VAL A 92 8.77 -1.76 -0.32
N TYR A 93 9.19 -2.12 -1.54
CA TYR A 93 9.13 -3.47 -2.09
C TYR A 93 10.41 -3.77 -2.87
N ASN A 94 10.89 -5.00 -2.77
CA ASN A 94 11.94 -5.52 -3.63
C ASN A 94 11.69 -7.02 -3.89
N THR A 95 11.76 -7.43 -5.14
CA THR A 95 11.87 -8.84 -5.52
C THR A 95 12.97 -9.02 -6.56
N ILE A 96 13.71 -10.13 -6.44
CA ILE A 96 14.76 -10.52 -7.37
C ILE A 96 14.50 -11.95 -7.80
N HIS A 97 14.46 -12.17 -9.11
CA HIS A 97 14.31 -13.49 -9.69
C HIS A 97 15.51 -13.80 -10.57
N THR A 98 16.15 -14.94 -10.28
CA THR A 98 17.33 -15.43 -11.00
C THR A 98 17.17 -16.92 -11.29
N SER A 99 17.78 -17.39 -12.37
CA SER A 99 17.82 -18.82 -12.73
C SER A 99 19.22 -19.22 -13.16
N GLN A 100 19.67 -20.41 -12.74
CA GLN A 100 20.91 -21.01 -13.23
C GLN A 100 20.59 -22.08 -14.27
N GLY A 101 20.58 -21.69 -15.56
CA GLY A 101 20.49 -22.65 -16.67
C GLY A 101 19.15 -22.69 -17.44
N GLY A 102 18.31 -21.67 -17.30
CA GLY A 102 17.08 -21.52 -18.09
C GLY A 102 16.44 -20.15 -17.87
N PRO A 103 15.49 -19.73 -18.71
CA PRO A 103 14.85 -18.42 -18.57
C PRO A 103 14.09 -18.33 -17.25
N VAL A 104 14.24 -17.20 -16.58
CA VAL A 104 13.24 -16.73 -15.63
C VAL A 104 12.07 -16.25 -16.49
N GLY A 105 10.92 -16.89 -16.39
CA GLY A 105 9.72 -16.50 -17.14
C GLY A 105 9.22 -15.12 -16.72
N ILE A 106 9.84 -14.05 -17.22
CA ILE A 106 9.38 -12.68 -16.96
C ILE A 106 7.93 -12.57 -17.41
N TYR A 107 7.61 -13.12 -18.59
CA TYR A 107 6.25 -13.24 -19.13
C TYR A 107 5.26 -13.97 -18.22
N GLU A 108 5.72 -14.98 -17.47
CA GLU A 108 4.88 -15.78 -16.58
C GLU A 108 4.55 -15.03 -15.28
N ASN A 109 5.38 -14.06 -14.89
CA ASN A 109 5.23 -13.26 -13.68
C ASN A 109 4.63 -11.86 -13.95
N LEU A 110 4.31 -11.55 -15.20
CA LEU A 110 3.66 -10.29 -15.61
C LEU A 110 2.28 -10.08 -14.99
N GLY A 111 1.63 -11.14 -14.49
CA GLY A 111 0.25 -11.10 -14.03
C GLY A 111 0.05 -10.73 -12.57
N ASN A 112 1.08 -10.79 -11.72
CA ASN A 112 0.95 -10.52 -10.27
C ASN A 112 2.33 -10.31 -9.63
N PHE A 113 2.73 -9.06 -9.45
CA PHE A 113 3.86 -8.70 -8.60
C PHE A 113 3.46 -7.64 -7.56
N GLY A 114 4.32 -7.42 -6.55
CA GLY A 114 4.13 -6.35 -5.57
C GLY A 114 3.31 -6.70 -4.33
N SER A 115 2.86 -7.95 -4.15
CA SER A 115 2.11 -8.37 -2.95
C SER A 115 3.02 -8.38 -1.72
N ILE A 116 3.03 -7.26 -0.98
CA ILE A 116 3.51 -7.21 0.41
C ILE A 116 2.32 -7.03 1.33
N THR A 117 2.19 -7.96 2.27
CA THR A 117 1.53 -7.68 3.55
C THR A 117 2.62 -7.47 4.59
N ALA A 118 2.85 -6.23 5.01
CA ALA A 118 3.70 -5.90 6.14
C ALA A 118 2.89 -5.05 7.12
N PRO A 119 2.94 -5.33 8.44
CA PRO A 119 2.43 -4.38 9.42
C PRO A 119 3.24 -3.08 9.30
N LEU A 120 2.60 -1.92 9.52
CA LEU A 120 3.35 -0.69 9.73
C LEU A 120 4.29 -0.91 10.93
N GLY A 121 5.59 -0.79 10.70
CA GLY A 121 6.60 -0.71 11.75
C GLY A 121 6.32 0.48 12.68
N ALA A 122 6.76 0.39 13.92
CA ALA A 122 6.58 1.46 14.92
C ALA A 122 7.22 2.80 14.50
N ASP A 123 8.17 2.74 13.57
CA ASP A 123 8.90 3.88 13.00
C ASP A 123 8.54 4.15 11.54
N ASP A 124 7.59 3.41 10.96
CA ASP A 124 7.15 3.65 9.58
C ASP A 124 6.41 4.99 9.54
N ILE A 125 6.91 5.92 8.73
CA ILE A 125 6.16 7.12 8.39
C ILE A 125 4.82 6.66 7.84
N LYS A 126 3.72 7.09 8.47
CA LYS A 126 2.39 6.80 7.94
C LYS A 126 2.36 7.32 6.50
N PRO A 127 2.26 6.43 5.50
CA PRO A 127 2.24 6.89 4.13
C PRO A 127 1.02 7.79 3.99
N GLU A 128 1.25 9.02 3.54
CA GLU A 128 0.17 9.92 3.18
C GLU A 128 -0.14 9.70 1.69
N ARG A 129 -1.30 10.18 1.24
CA ARG A 129 -1.63 10.18 -0.19
C ARG A 129 -0.49 10.80 -1.03
N THR A 130 0.21 11.80 -0.49
CA THR A 130 1.37 12.46 -1.09
C THR A 130 2.57 11.53 -1.26
N SER A 131 2.80 10.59 -0.34
CA SER A 131 3.84 9.56 -0.49
C SER A 131 3.56 8.64 -1.69
N LEU A 132 2.28 8.31 -1.92
CA LEU A 132 1.87 7.53 -3.08
C LEU A 132 2.09 8.30 -4.39
N GLU A 133 1.88 9.61 -4.41
CA GLU A 133 2.13 10.45 -5.60
C GLU A 133 3.61 10.49 -6.02
N ASN A 134 4.53 10.16 -5.11
CA ASN A 134 5.97 10.08 -5.38
C ASN A 134 6.44 8.63 -5.63
N THR A 135 5.53 7.70 -5.89
CA THR A 135 5.88 6.30 -6.13
C THR A 135 6.58 6.12 -7.48
N ILE A 136 7.69 5.40 -7.46
CA ILE A 136 8.45 4.98 -8.63
C ILE A 136 8.60 3.45 -8.60
N VAL A 137 8.35 2.81 -9.74
CA VAL A 137 8.70 1.40 -9.94
C VAL A 137 10.01 1.35 -10.71
N GLN A 138 11.04 0.75 -10.13
CA GLN A 138 12.31 0.47 -10.79
C GLN A 138 12.34 -0.99 -11.25
N ILE A 139 12.64 -1.21 -12.53
CA ILE A 139 12.74 -2.54 -13.12
C ILE A 139 14.14 -2.70 -13.69
N THR A 140 14.82 -3.77 -13.29
CA THR A 140 16.12 -4.16 -13.84
C THR A 140 15.99 -5.53 -14.47
N TRP A 141 16.44 -5.69 -15.71
CA TRP A 141 16.34 -6.97 -16.43
C TRP A 141 17.56 -7.21 -17.30
N LYS A 142 17.82 -8.48 -17.61
CA LYS A 142 18.83 -8.88 -18.58
C LYS A 142 18.16 -9.23 -19.91
N ASP A 143 18.63 -8.68 -21.02
CA ASP A 143 18.13 -9.07 -22.35
C ASP A 143 18.77 -10.39 -22.82
N ASN A 144 18.28 -10.92 -23.94
CA ASN A 144 18.81 -12.16 -24.50
C ASN A 144 20.25 -12.05 -25.02
N GLN A 145 20.78 -10.83 -25.19
CA GLN A 145 22.18 -10.58 -25.53
C GLN A 145 23.07 -10.58 -24.27
N GLY A 146 22.46 -10.62 -23.10
CA GLY A 146 23.11 -10.61 -21.80
C GLY A 146 23.41 -9.22 -21.26
N GLU A 147 22.90 -8.17 -21.90
CA GLU A 147 23.02 -6.80 -21.42
C GLU A 147 21.99 -6.56 -20.31
N ILE A 148 22.42 -5.85 -19.25
CA ILE A 148 21.54 -5.45 -18.15
C ILE A 148 21.00 -4.06 -18.43
N HIS A 149 19.69 -3.93 -18.30
CA HIS A 149 18.93 -2.69 -18.44
C HIS A 149 18.27 -2.33 -17.12
N SER A 150 18.04 -1.04 -16.90
CA SER A 150 17.30 -0.54 -15.75
C SER A 150 16.44 0.64 -16.18
N GLU A 151 15.22 0.71 -15.66
CA GLU A 151 14.24 1.73 -15.99
C GLU A 151 13.47 2.13 -14.74
N GLN A 152 13.18 3.43 -14.61
CA GLN A 152 12.34 3.98 -13.56
C GLN A 152 11.02 4.46 -14.17
N ILE A 153 9.91 4.00 -13.60
CA ILE A 153 8.55 4.24 -14.07
C ILE A 153 7.83 5.05 -12.99
N PRO A 154 7.61 6.35 -13.21
CA PRO A 154 6.77 7.15 -12.33
C PRO A 154 5.34 6.60 -12.32
N MET A 155 4.78 6.43 -11.13
CA MET A 155 3.42 5.95 -10.96
C MET A 155 2.47 7.13 -10.75
N SER A 156 1.21 6.95 -11.15
CA SER A 156 0.16 7.94 -10.93
C SER A 156 -1.10 7.25 -10.41
N ILE A 157 -1.77 7.88 -9.44
CA ILE A 157 -3.06 7.41 -8.95
C ILE A 157 -4.09 7.59 -10.07
N THR A 158 -4.72 6.50 -10.48
CA THR A 158 -5.76 6.49 -11.50
C THR A 158 -7.16 6.45 -10.91
N ASP A 159 -7.33 5.87 -9.73
CA ASP A 159 -8.60 5.82 -9.00
C ASP A 159 -8.39 5.70 -7.47
N GLU A 160 -9.39 6.14 -6.71
CA GLU A 160 -9.42 6.12 -5.24
C GLU A 160 -10.82 5.72 -4.75
N ILE A 161 -10.88 4.69 -3.89
CA ILE A 161 -12.13 4.18 -3.30
C ILE A 161 -12.01 4.15 -1.78
N THR A 162 -12.91 4.84 -1.09
CA THR A 162 -13.06 4.71 0.37
C THR A 162 -13.94 3.50 0.70
N ILE A 163 -13.48 2.64 1.60
CA ILE A 163 -14.09 1.37 2.03
C ILE A 163 -14.25 1.31 3.55
#